data_AF-A0A1C6JFC6-F1
#
_entry.id   AF-A0A1C6JFC6-F1
#
_cell.length_a   1.000
_cell.length_b   1.000
_cell.length_c   1.000
_cell.angle_alpha   90.00
_cell.angle_beta   90.00
_cell.angle_gamma   90.00
#
_symmetry.space_group_name_H-M   'P 1'
#
loop_
_entity.id
_entity.type
_entity.pdbx_description
1 polymer ?
#
loop_
_entity_poly.entity_id
_entity_poly.type
_entity_poly.pdbx_seq_one_letter_code
_entity_poly.pdbx_strand_id
1 'polypeptide(L)'
;MGQDDKIKALEAAITKIEKDFGKGAIMKLGDSGNHMNVETVPTGSLSLDVALGLGGVPKGRIVEIYGPESSGKTTVALHMVAEVQKRGGIAGFIDAEHALDPVYAKNIGVDIDNLYISQPDNGEQGLEIAETMVRSGAVDIIIVDSVAALVPKTEIEGDMGDSHVGLHARLMSQALRKLTGIIGKSSCTVIFINQLREKVGVMFGNPEVTTGGRALKFYSSIRMDVRRIETLKQGGEIVGNRVRVKIVKNKIAPPFKEAEFDIMFGQGISREGDILDLAVKNEIVNKSGAWFAYNGIKIGQGRENAKIYLKNNPETMAEIEKLVREKYGFDGAAAADDEKEDKKATKSSTAKKDAVKEETPAADPDGSGDEA
;
A
#
# COMPACT_ATOMS: atom_id res chain seq x y z
N MET A 1 -50.76 10.13 15.05
CA MET A 1 -50.00 10.66 13.91
C MET A 1 -50.09 9.66 12.78
N GLY A 2 -50.66 10.08 11.65
CA GLY A 2 -50.64 9.29 10.43
C GLY A 2 -49.21 9.11 9.94
N GLN A 3 -48.98 8.11 9.08
CA GLN A 3 -47.67 7.84 8.49
C GLN A 3 -47.13 9.07 7.74
N ASP A 4 -48.02 9.85 7.11
CA ASP A 4 -47.68 11.09 6.40
C ASP A 4 -47.21 12.22 7.32
N ASP A 5 -47.78 12.34 8.52
CA ASP A 5 -47.34 13.35 9.51
C ASP A 5 -45.92 13.05 10.02
N LYS A 6 -45.60 11.75 10.18
CA LYS A 6 -44.26 11.30 10.58
C LYS A 6 -43.23 11.58 9.49
N ILE A 7 -43.58 11.37 8.22
CA ILE A 7 -42.70 11.64 7.08
C ILE A 7 -42.42 13.14 6.97
N LYS A 8 -43.45 14.00 7.06
CA LYS A 8 -43.27 15.46 7.04
C LYS A 8 -42.41 15.98 8.19
N ALA A 9 -42.62 15.46 9.41
CA ALA A 9 -41.79 15.81 10.56
C ALA A 9 -40.33 15.37 10.38
N LEU A 10 -40.10 14.20 9.79
CA LEU A 10 -38.77 13.70 9.47
C LEU A 10 -38.08 14.53 8.38
N GLU A 11 -38.78 14.92 7.33
CA GLU A 11 -38.24 15.77 6.25
C GLU A 11 -37.86 17.17 6.76
N ALA A 12 -38.69 17.76 7.63
CA ALA A 12 -38.37 19.02 8.29
C ALA A 12 -37.12 18.90 9.18
N ALA A 13 -36.99 17.78 9.91
CA ALA A 13 -35.80 17.50 10.71
C ALA A 13 -34.56 17.29 9.84
N ILE A 14 -34.65 16.54 8.74
CA ILE A 14 -33.55 16.34 7.78
C ILE A 14 -33.10 17.68 7.19
N THR A 15 -34.05 18.50 6.72
CA THR A 15 -33.75 19.84 6.15
C THR A 15 -33.04 20.73 7.17
N LYS A 16 -33.48 20.69 8.43
CA LYS A 16 -32.84 21.42 9.52
C LYS A 16 -31.41 20.92 9.77
N ILE A 17 -31.21 19.59 9.82
CA ILE A 17 -29.90 18.98 9.99
C ILE A 17 -28.96 19.38 8.85
N GLU A 18 -29.41 19.34 7.60
CA GLU A 18 -28.58 19.76 6.45
C GLU A 18 -28.25 21.25 6.46
N LYS A 19 -29.17 22.10 6.96
CA LYS A 19 -28.91 23.54 7.13
C LYS A 19 -27.88 23.82 8.22
N ASP A 20 -27.98 23.11 9.34
CA ASP A 20 -27.13 23.33 10.52
C ASP A 20 -25.74 22.70 10.36
N PHE A 21 -25.63 21.55 9.67
CA PHE A 21 -24.41 20.74 9.59
C PHE A 21 -23.88 20.49 8.17
N GLY A 22 -24.55 21.02 7.15
CA GLY A 22 -24.17 20.89 5.73
C GLY A 22 -24.87 19.73 5.02
N LYS A 23 -24.89 19.81 3.68
CA LYS A 23 -25.44 18.76 2.82
C LYS A 23 -24.72 17.43 3.07
N GLY A 24 -25.49 16.34 3.20
CA GLY A 24 -24.95 15.00 3.48
C GLY A 24 -24.66 14.69 4.94
N ALA A 25 -25.01 15.58 5.89
CA ALA A 25 -24.93 15.30 7.32
C ALA A 25 -25.88 14.18 7.78
N ILE A 26 -26.96 13.92 7.03
CA ILE A 26 -27.87 12.79 7.22
C ILE A 26 -28.31 12.26 5.86
N MET A 27 -28.24 10.94 5.66
CA MET A 27 -28.55 10.30 4.38
C MET A 27 -29.28 8.98 4.62
N LYS A 28 -30.11 8.55 3.66
CA LYS A 28 -30.64 7.18 3.67
C LYS A 28 -29.53 6.23 3.21
N LEU A 29 -29.31 5.16 3.97
CA LEU A 29 -28.22 4.21 3.71
C LEU A 29 -28.32 3.52 2.34
N GLY A 30 -29.54 3.37 1.80
CA GLY A 30 -29.79 2.74 0.49
C GLY A 30 -29.93 3.71 -0.68
N ASP A 31 -29.72 5.02 -0.49
CA ASP A 31 -29.84 6.00 -1.58
C ASP A 31 -28.65 5.86 -2.55
N SER A 32 -28.95 5.41 -3.77
CA SER A 32 -27.96 4.93 -4.75
C SER A 32 -27.03 6.02 -5.29
N GLY A 33 -27.35 7.31 -5.06
CA GLY A 33 -26.50 8.44 -5.46
C GLY A 33 -25.19 8.56 -4.66
N ASN A 34 -25.07 7.81 -3.56
CA ASN A 34 -23.89 7.81 -2.69
C ASN A 34 -23.59 6.41 -2.15
N HIS A 35 -23.62 5.39 -3.03
CA HIS A 35 -23.03 4.10 -2.68
C HIS A 35 -21.64 4.37 -2.13
N MET A 36 -21.43 4.14 -0.83
CA MET A 36 -20.10 4.08 -0.22
C MET A 36 -19.37 2.85 -0.77
N ASN A 37 -19.15 2.81 -2.08
CA ASN A 37 -18.19 1.90 -2.67
C ASN A 37 -16.86 2.31 -2.09
N VAL A 38 -16.37 1.50 -1.16
CA VAL A 38 -15.07 1.72 -0.56
C VAL A 38 -14.04 1.51 -1.65
N GLU A 39 -13.52 2.60 -2.18
CA GLU A 39 -12.45 2.57 -3.16
C GLU A 39 -11.20 1.95 -2.51
N THR A 40 -10.53 1.07 -3.24
CA THR A 40 -9.33 0.38 -2.79
C THR A 40 -8.16 0.65 -3.72
N VAL A 41 -6.94 0.53 -3.19
CA VAL A 41 -5.69 0.54 -3.96
C VAL A 41 -4.99 -0.80 -3.78
N PRO A 42 -4.49 -1.44 -4.86
CA PRO A 42 -3.72 -2.67 -4.77
C PRO A 42 -2.55 -2.58 -3.80
N THR A 43 -2.21 -3.70 -3.18
CA THR A 43 -1.16 -3.76 -2.16
C THR A 43 0.23 -4.06 -2.71
N GLY A 44 0.33 -4.41 -4.00
CA GLY A 44 1.55 -4.94 -4.62
C GLY A 44 1.71 -6.45 -4.44
N SER A 45 0.78 -7.11 -3.73
CA SER A 45 0.63 -8.57 -3.66
C SER A 45 -0.79 -8.95 -4.04
N LEU A 46 -0.92 -9.78 -5.08
CA LEU A 46 -2.22 -10.28 -5.53
C LEU A 46 -2.86 -11.17 -4.47
N SER A 47 -2.09 -12.00 -3.75
CA SER A 47 -2.68 -12.82 -2.68
C SER A 47 -3.17 -11.99 -1.52
N LEU A 48 -2.48 -10.88 -1.20
CA LEU A 48 -2.96 -9.95 -0.18
C LEU A 48 -4.22 -9.21 -0.63
N ASP A 49 -4.29 -8.77 -1.89
CA ASP A 49 -5.49 -8.15 -2.48
C ASP A 49 -6.71 -9.08 -2.42
N VAL A 50 -6.51 -10.37 -2.76
CA VAL A 50 -7.51 -11.45 -2.63
C VAL A 50 -7.94 -11.66 -1.18
N ALA A 51 -6.98 -11.69 -0.26
CA ALA A 51 -7.26 -11.86 1.16
C ALA A 51 -8.03 -10.66 1.74
N LEU A 52 -7.75 -9.43 1.28
CA LEU A 52 -8.48 -8.22 1.67
C LEU A 52 -9.91 -8.19 1.13
N GLY A 53 -10.18 -8.93 0.04
CA GLY A 53 -11.51 -9.22 -0.47
C GLY A 53 -12.12 -8.15 -1.36
N LEU A 54 -11.60 -6.92 -1.34
CA LEU A 54 -11.97 -5.83 -2.25
C LEU A 54 -10.81 -5.40 -3.14
N GLY A 55 -9.81 -6.26 -3.33
CA GLY A 55 -8.73 -6.04 -4.30
C GLY A 55 -7.66 -5.05 -3.84
N GLY A 56 -7.61 -4.70 -2.55
CA GLY A 56 -6.63 -3.77 -2.04
C GLY A 56 -6.95 -3.16 -0.68
N VAL A 57 -6.14 -2.19 -0.26
CA VAL A 57 -6.35 -1.39 0.95
C VAL A 57 -7.35 -0.25 0.70
N PRO A 58 -8.26 0.04 1.63
CA PRO A 58 -9.31 1.04 1.45
C PRO A 58 -8.79 2.46 1.61
N LYS A 59 -9.16 3.33 0.67
CA LYS A 59 -8.95 4.78 0.76
C LYS A 59 -9.74 5.40 1.91
N GLY A 60 -9.21 6.49 2.47
CA GLY A 60 -9.87 7.24 3.54
C GLY A 60 -10.03 6.43 4.83
N ARG A 61 -9.11 5.50 5.12
CA ARG A 61 -9.16 4.63 6.31
C ARG A 61 -7.79 4.48 6.96
N ILE A 62 -7.84 4.07 8.23
CA ILE A 62 -6.67 3.67 9.00
C ILE A 62 -6.44 2.16 8.84
N VAL A 63 -5.20 1.79 8.56
CA VAL A 63 -4.70 0.42 8.46
C VAL A 63 -3.58 0.24 9.48
N GLU A 64 -3.55 -0.91 10.17
CA GLU A 64 -2.44 -1.27 11.06
C GLU A 64 -1.75 -2.52 10.53
N ILE A 65 -0.43 -2.44 10.35
CA ILE A 65 0.43 -3.56 9.99
C ILE A 65 1.34 -3.82 11.18
N TYR A 66 1.24 -5.01 11.78
CA TYR A 66 2.03 -5.36 12.95
C TYR A 66 2.60 -6.77 12.84
N GLY A 67 3.60 -7.07 13.65
CA GLY A 67 4.27 -8.36 13.63
C GLY A 67 5.69 -8.30 14.22
N PRO A 68 6.38 -9.45 14.29
CA PRO A 68 7.75 -9.53 14.79
C PRO A 68 8.72 -8.63 14.01
N GLU A 69 9.91 -8.41 14.55
CA GLU A 69 11.01 -7.78 13.84
C GLU A 69 11.37 -8.58 12.58
N SER A 70 11.84 -7.88 11.54
CA SER A 70 12.24 -8.49 10.26
C SER A 70 11.15 -9.36 9.59
N SER A 71 9.87 -9.18 9.93
CA SER A 71 8.77 -9.95 9.34
C SER A 71 8.32 -9.44 7.96
N GLY A 72 8.77 -8.25 7.54
CA GLY A 72 8.43 -7.64 6.26
C GLY A 72 7.36 -6.53 6.34
N LYS A 73 7.06 -6.00 7.53
CA LYS A 73 6.04 -4.94 7.73
C LYS A 73 6.28 -3.72 6.84
N THR A 74 7.47 -3.14 6.92
CA THR A 74 7.86 -1.95 6.14
C THR A 74 7.89 -2.26 4.64
N THR A 75 8.37 -3.44 4.23
CA THR A 75 8.29 -3.89 2.84
C THR A 75 6.86 -3.91 2.32
N VAL A 76 5.93 -4.54 3.05
CA VAL A 76 4.51 -4.59 2.66
C VAL A 76 3.91 -3.20 2.54
N ALA A 77 4.22 -2.30 3.50
CA ALA A 77 3.73 -0.93 3.46
C ALA A 77 4.31 -0.14 2.27
N LEU A 78 5.61 -0.28 1.98
CA LEU A 78 6.24 0.41 0.86
C LEU A 78 5.75 -0.10 -0.51
N HIS A 79 5.38 -1.37 -0.63
CA HIS A 79 4.70 -1.85 -1.85
C HIS A 79 3.34 -1.18 -2.06
N MET A 80 2.57 -0.92 -0.99
CA MET A 80 1.33 -0.14 -1.09
C MET A 80 1.60 1.30 -1.54
N VAL A 81 2.70 1.91 -1.06
CA VAL A 81 3.15 3.23 -1.51
C VAL A 81 3.51 3.22 -3.00
N ALA A 82 4.30 2.23 -3.45
CA ALA A 82 4.67 2.09 -4.86
C ALA A 82 3.41 1.96 -5.74
N GLU A 83 2.41 1.18 -5.33
CA GLU A 83 1.15 1.05 -6.05
C GLU A 83 0.32 2.35 -6.09
N VAL A 84 0.34 3.16 -5.03
CA VAL A 84 -0.30 4.49 -5.04
C VAL A 84 0.43 5.45 -6.00
N GLN A 85 1.76 5.51 -5.93
CA GLN A 85 2.56 6.39 -6.78
C GLN A 85 2.47 6.02 -8.26
N LYS A 86 2.48 4.73 -8.61
CA LYS A 86 2.24 4.25 -9.98
C LYS A 86 0.93 4.77 -10.58
N ARG A 87 -0.07 5.02 -9.73
CA ARG A 87 -1.39 5.54 -10.11
C ARG A 87 -1.47 7.08 -10.03
N GLY A 88 -0.34 7.75 -9.90
CA GLY A 88 -0.22 9.21 -9.82
C GLY A 88 -0.61 9.81 -8.47
N GLY A 89 -0.77 8.98 -7.44
CA GLY A 89 -1.09 9.44 -6.09
C GLY A 89 0.15 9.93 -5.33
N ILE A 90 -0.09 10.77 -4.32
CA ILE A 90 0.99 11.34 -3.49
C ILE A 90 1.16 10.51 -2.22
N ALA A 91 2.41 10.20 -1.88
CA ALA A 91 2.77 9.40 -0.71
C ALA A 91 3.59 10.17 0.32
N GLY A 92 3.31 9.91 1.60
CA GLY A 92 4.06 10.41 2.74
C GLY A 92 4.60 9.29 3.63
N PHE A 93 5.71 9.55 4.30
CA PHE A 93 6.35 8.62 5.24
C PHE A 93 6.82 9.38 6.49
N ILE A 94 6.26 9.04 7.64
CA ILE A 94 6.69 9.51 8.96
C ILE A 94 7.63 8.44 9.52
N ASP A 95 8.93 8.68 9.41
CA ASP A 95 10.01 7.79 9.83
C ASP A 95 10.43 8.12 11.27
N ALA A 96 9.65 7.64 12.23
CA ALA A 96 9.98 7.74 13.66
C ALA A 96 11.05 6.74 14.09
N GLU A 97 11.27 5.65 13.35
CA GLU A 97 12.36 4.69 13.60
C GLU A 97 13.72 5.12 13.03
N HIS A 98 13.75 6.16 12.18
CA HIS A 98 14.95 6.62 11.47
C HIS A 98 15.65 5.50 10.68
N ALA A 99 14.87 4.57 10.11
CA ALA A 99 15.36 3.31 9.58
C ALA A 99 15.02 3.06 8.10
N LEU A 100 14.40 4.03 7.42
CA LEU A 100 14.06 3.90 6.01
C LEU A 100 15.32 3.89 5.12
N ASP A 101 15.48 2.83 4.32
CA ASP A 101 16.53 2.73 3.30
C ASP A 101 15.98 3.18 1.92
N PRO A 102 16.43 4.34 1.38
CA PRO A 102 15.98 4.84 0.08
C PRO A 102 16.38 3.95 -1.09
N VAL A 103 17.51 3.24 -1.00
CA VAL A 103 17.98 2.34 -2.08
C VAL A 103 17.07 1.14 -2.17
N TYR A 104 16.74 0.53 -1.02
CA TYR A 104 15.79 -0.56 -0.97
C TYR A 104 14.40 -0.13 -1.43
N ALA A 105 13.90 1.02 -0.96
CA ALA A 105 12.59 1.55 -1.36
C ALA A 105 12.52 1.82 -2.88
N LYS A 106 13.59 2.36 -3.49
CA LYS A 106 13.67 2.53 -4.95
C LYS A 106 13.60 1.19 -5.69
N ASN A 107 14.30 0.16 -5.21
CA ASN A 107 14.33 -1.15 -5.86
C ASN A 107 12.97 -1.87 -5.86
N ILE A 108 12.11 -1.60 -4.87
CA ILE A 108 10.75 -2.13 -4.80
C ILE A 108 9.72 -1.29 -5.59
N GLY A 109 10.18 -0.21 -6.25
CA GLY A 109 9.37 0.62 -7.16
C GLY A 109 8.76 1.86 -6.52
N VAL A 110 9.23 2.28 -5.33
CA VAL A 110 8.86 3.58 -4.75
C VAL A 110 9.58 4.69 -5.52
N ASP A 111 8.82 5.70 -5.92
CA ASP A 111 9.35 6.94 -6.47
C ASP A 111 9.88 7.81 -5.32
N ILE A 112 11.17 7.67 -5.04
CA ILE A 112 11.87 8.36 -3.96
C ILE A 112 11.85 9.89 -4.15
N ASP A 113 11.95 10.35 -5.39
CA ASP A 113 12.03 11.79 -5.70
C ASP A 113 10.72 12.50 -5.35
N ASN A 114 9.60 11.76 -5.37
CA ASN A 114 8.26 12.24 -5.06
C ASN A 114 7.68 11.65 -3.76
N LEU A 115 8.51 11.04 -2.89
CA LEU A 115 8.10 10.56 -1.57
C LEU A 115 8.37 11.64 -0.52
N TYR A 116 7.32 12.15 0.13
CA TYR A 116 7.47 13.11 1.22
C TYR A 116 7.86 12.38 2.50
N ILE A 117 9.02 12.72 3.08
CA ILE A 117 9.52 12.09 4.31
C ILE A 117 9.55 13.12 5.44
N SER A 118 9.17 12.69 6.64
CA SER A 118 9.36 13.44 7.88
C SER A 118 10.00 12.53 8.93
N GLN A 119 11.05 13.03 9.58
CA GLN A 119 11.71 12.39 10.72
C GLN A 119 11.44 13.23 11.97
N PRO A 120 10.37 12.92 12.73
CA PRO A 120 9.96 13.74 13.85
C PRO A 120 10.84 13.52 15.09
N ASP A 121 11.03 14.58 15.87
CA ASP A 121 11.73 14.58 17.16
C ASP A 121 10.92 13.88 18.27
N ASN A 122 9.58 13.85 18.16
CA ASN A 122 8.69 13.23 19.15
C ASN A 122 7.36 12.77 18.53
N GLY A 123 6.62 11.95 19.29
CA GLY A 123 5.36 11.34 18.87
C GLY A 123 4.26 12.35 18.56
N GLU A 124 4.12 13.41 19.35
CA GLU A 124 3.16 14.49 19.09
C GLU A 124 3.40 15.13 17.72
N GLN A 125 4.65 15.54 17.46
CA GLN A 125 5.04 16.19 16.20
C GLN A 125 4.79 15.27 15.01
N GLY A 126 5.18 13.98 15.09
CA GLY A 126 4.93 13.02 14.02
C GLY A 126 3.45 12.85 13.69
N LEU A 127 2.59 12.79 14.71
CA LEU A 127 1.14 12.66 14.53
C LEU A 127 0.49 13.96 14.03
N GLU A 128 0.98 15.13 14.42
CA GLU A 128 0.53 16.44 13.91
C GLU A 128 0.91 16.66 12.45
N ILE A 129 2.12 16.23 12.04
CA ILE A 129 2.54 16.24 10.64
C ILE A 129 1.63 15.33 9.81
N ALA A 130 1.41 14.10 10.27
CA ALA A 130 0.46 13.19 9.61
C ALA A 130 -0.94 13.81 9.50
N GLU A 131 -1.46 14.43 10.57
CA GLU A 131 -2.75 15.12 10.55
C GLU A 131 -2.81 16.23 9.51
N THR A 132 -1.76 17.05 9.44
CA THR A 132 -1.65 18.17 8.50
C THR A 132 -1.60 17.68 7.06
N MET A 133 -0.84 16.63 6.79
CA MET A 133 -0.76 16.00 5.47
C MET A 133 -2.10 15.45 5.02
N VAL A 134 -2.84 14.73 5.89
CA VAL A 134 -4.21 14.25 5.56
C VAL A 134 -5.16 15.44 5.32
N ARG A 135 -5.09 16.46 6.18
CA ARG A 135 -5.98 17.64 6.11
C ARG A 135 -5.78 18.45 4.83
N SER A 136 -4.58 18.42 4.25
CA SER A 136 -4.31 19.08 2.96
C SER A 136 -5.19 18.56 1.83
N GLY A 137 -5.69 17.31 1.93
CA GLY A 137 -6.44 16.63 0.89
C GLY A 137 -5.61 16.22 -0.33
N ALA A 138 -4.30 16.50 -0.34
CA ALA A 138 -3.43 16.21 -1.47
C ALA A 138 -2.74 14.84 -1.38
N VAL A 139 -2.62 14.26 -0.18
CA VAL A 139 -1.89 13.00 0.04
C VAL A 139 -2.85 11.81 0.00
N ASP A 140 -2.48 10.77 -0.73
CA ASP A 140 -3.30 9.56 -0.94
C ASP A 140 -2.90 8.41 -0.01
N ILE A 141 -1.65 8.38 0.45
CA ILE A 141 -1.17 7.39 1.42
C ILE A 141 -0.11 7.97 2.35
N ILE A 142 -0.20 7.65 3.65
CA ILE A 142 0.82 8.00 4.64
C ILE A 142 1.19 6.75 5.43
N ILE A 143 2.49 6.46 5.54
CA ILE A 143 3.02 5.47 6.47
C ILE A 143 3.51 6.18 7.74
N VAL A 144 3.23 5.61 8.90
CA VAL A 144 3.83 5.98 10.17
C VAL A 144 4.62 4.78 10.69
N ASP A 145 5.95 4.84 10.58
CA ASP A 145 6.89 3.79 10.96
C ASP A 145 7.78 4.25 12.12
N SER A 146 7.53 3.86 13.37
CA SER A 146 6.43 3.00 13.84
C SER A 146 5.75 3.59 15.07
N VAL A 147 4.58 3.05 15.41
CA VAL A 147 3.86 3.43 16.64
C VAL A 147 4.74 3.26 17.87
N ALA A 148 5.61 2.24 17.90
CA ALA A 148 6.48 2.01 19.05
C ALA A 148 7.49 3.14 19.26
N ALA A 149 7.87 3.84 18.19
CA ALA A 149 8.81 4.95 18.19
C ALA A 149 8.16 6.33 18.34
N LEU A 150 6.82 6.43 18.40
CA LEU A 150 6.12 7.68 18.70
C LEU A 150 6.18 7.99 20.21
N VAL A 151 7.39 8.29 20.69
CA VAL A 151 7.64 8.58 22.10
C VAL A 151 7.15 9.99 22.44
N PRO A 152 6.30 10.16 23.47
CA PRO A 152 5.83 11.47 23.88
C PRO A 152 6.97 12.42 24.26
N LYS A 153 6.83 13.70 23.93
CA LYS A 153 7.84 14.73 24.27
C LYS A 153 8.25 14.73 25.75
N THR A 154 7.29 14.59 26.65
CA THR A 154 7.55 14.56 28.11
C THR A 154 8.41 13.37 28.52
N GLU A 155 8.31 12.24 27.82
CA GLU A 155 9.13 11.05 28.10
C GLU A 155 10.56 11.20 27.55
N ILE A 156 10.74 11.94 26.44
CA ILE A 156 12.06 12.25 25.87
C ILE A 156 12.83 13.26 26.73
N GLU A 157 12.14 14.26 27.27
CA GLU A 157 12.73 15.30 28.13
C GLU A 157 12.90 14.86 29.60
N GLY A 158 12.27 13.76 29.99
CA GLY A 158 12.35 13.19 31.34
C GLY A 158 13.65 12.42 31.60
N ASP A 159 13.92 12.13 32.87
CA ASP A 159 15.09 11.35 33.26
C ASP A 159 14.84 9.85 33.10
N MET A 160 15.91 9.09 32.83
CA MET A 160 15.83 7.63 32.72
C MET A 160 15.39 7.01 34.05
N GLY A 161 14.21 6.39 34.05
CA GLY A 161 13.59 5.81 35.25
C GLY A 161 12.35 6.55 35.72
N ASP A 162 12.03 7.71 35.13
CA ASP A 162 10.79 8.41 35.37
C ASP A 162 9.57 7.59 34.92
N SER A 163 8.53 7.62 35.76
CA SER A 163 7.33 6.82 35.53
C SER A 163 6.27 7.63 34.79
N HIS A 164 6.15 7.39 33.48
CA HIS A 164 5.13 8.00 32.63
C HIS A 164 4.01 7.00 32.28
N VAL A 165 3.27 6.55 33.29
CA VAL A 165 2.24 5.52 33.12
C VAL A 165 1.16 5.94 32.12
N GLY A 166 1.11 5.21 30.99
CA GLY A 166 0.04 5.33 30.00
C GLY A 166 0.08 6.59 29.13
N LEU A 167 1.16 7.36 29.16
CA LEU A 167 1.30 8.59 28.37
C LEU A 167 1.19 8.30 26.87
N HIS A 168 1.93 7.31 26.38
CA HIS A 168 1.90 6.85 24.99
C HIS A 168 0.46 6.43 24.55
N ALA A 169 -0.25 5.66 25.37
CA ALA A 169 -1.62 5.23 25.05
C ALA A 169 -2.62 6.41 24.97
N ARG A 170 -2.42 7.44 25.81
CA ARG A 170 -3.23 8.67 25.78
C ARG A 170 -2.95 9.49 24.54
N LEU A 171 -1.68 9.67 24.18
CA LEU A 171 -1.25 10.36 22.95
C LEU A 171 -1.93 9.74 21.73
N MET A 172 -1.79 8.43 21.55
CA MET A 172 -2.41 7.70 20.44
C MET A 172 -3.93 7.83 20.44
N SER A 173 -4.57 7.73 21.62
CA SER A 173 -6.03 7.87 21.72
C SER A 173 -6.53 9.25 21.31
N GLN A 174 -5.78 10.31 21.63
CA GLN A 174 -6.12 11.69 21.27
C GLN A 174 -5.88 11.93 19.78
N ALA A 175 -4.72 11.53 19.26
CA ALA A 175 -4.37 11.71 17.86
C ALA A 175 -5.33 10.96 16.93
N LEU A 176 -5.61 9.68 17.21
CA LEU A 176 -6.50 8.87 16.38
C LEU A 176 -7.94 9.40 16.38
N ARG A 177 -8.40 10.02 17.48
CA ARG A 177 -9.72 10.67 17.52
C ARG A 177 -9.80 11.85 16.55
N LYS A 178 -8.75 12.66 16.45
CA LYS A 178 -8.67 13.77 15.49
C LYS A 178 -8.52 13.24 14.06
N LEU A 179 -7.54 12.36 13.84
CA LEU A 179 -7.20 11.80 12.54
C LEU A 179 -8.38 11.09 11.88
N THR A 180 -9.10 10.23 12.61
CA THR A 180 -10.19 9.43 12.02
C THR A 180 -11.27 10.29 11.38
N GLY A 181 -11.62 11.42 12.00
CA GLY A 181 -12.65 12.32 11.47
C GLY A 181 -12.23 13.05 10.18
N ILE A 182 -10.93 13.27 9.99
CA ILE A 182 -10.36 13.93 8.81
C ILE A 182 -10.12 12.89 7.71
N ILE A 183 -9.54 11.75 8.07
CA ILE A 183 -9.25 10.63 7.17
C ILE A 183 -10.53 10.16 6.46
N GLY A 184 -11.63 10.01 7.19
CA GLY A 184 -12.91 9.59 6.60
C GLY A 184 -13.55 10.59 5.62
N LYS A 185 -13.05 11.83 5.57
CA LYS A 185 -13.45 12.87 4.60
C LYS A 185 -12.41 13.05 3.48
N SER A 186 -11.31 12.33 3.54
CA SER A 186 -10.19 12.37 2.57
C SER A 186 -10.11 11.05 1.79
N SER A 187 -9.38 11.04 0.68
CA SER A 187 -8.96 9.79 0.01
C SER A 187 -7.75 9.12 0.67
N CYS A 188 -7.10 9.79 1.66
CA CYS A 188 -5.85 9.33 2.23
C CYS A 188 -6.00 8.03 3.03
N THR A 189 -5.19 7.03 2.69
CA THR A 189 -5.00 5.83 3.52
C THR A 189 -3.87 6.09 4.52
N VAL A 190 -4.08 5.86 5.81
CA VAL A 190 -3.03 6.01 6.82
C VAL A 190 -2.65 4.65 7.38
N ILE A 191 -1.41 4.23 7.14
CA ILE A 191 -0.85 2.96 7.59
C ILE A 191 0.00 3.23 8.84
N PHE A 192 -0.34 2.59 9.94
CA PHE A 192 0.52 2.52 11.12
C PHE A 192 1.25 1.19 11.12
N ILE A 193 2.58 1.24 11.13
CA ILE A 193 3.42 0.08 11.41
C ILE A 193 3.56 -0.04 12.92
N ASN A 194 3.47 -1.26 13.44
CA ASN A 194 3.57 -1.51 14.87
C ASN A 194 4.37 -2.77 15.17
N GLN A 195 4.95 -2.79 16.36
CA GLN A 195 5.73 -3.91 16.88
C GLN A 195 4.90 -4.72 17.87
N LEU A 196 5.26 -5.99 18.00
CA LEU A 196 4.75 -6.85 19.06
C LEU A 196 5.58 -6.65 20.34
N ARG A 197 4.90 -6.75 21.48
CA ARG A 197 5.45 -6.83 22.83
C ARG A 197 4.72 -7.94 23.57
N GLU A 198 5.31 -8.46 24.63
CA GLU A 198 4.66 -9.43 25.49
C GLU A 198 4.07 -8.77 26.72
N LYS A 199 2.83 -9.13 27.07
CA LYS A 199 2.22 -8.69 28.32
C LYS A 199 2.67 -9.60 29.46
N VAL A 200 3.46 -9.04 30.37
CA VAL A 200 3.90 -9.75 31.59
C VAL A 200 2.69 -10.20 32.42
N GLY A 201 2.75 -11.44 32.92
CA GLY A 201 1.74 -12.01 33.83
C GLY A 201 0.56 -12.72 33.15
N VAL A 202 0.59 -12.92 31.82
CA VAL A 202 -0.40 -13.73 31.10
C VAL A 202 0.04 -15.21 31.13
N MET A 203 -0.63 -16.02 31.94
CA MET A 203 -0.35 -17.48 32.04
C MET A 203 -1.21 -18.34 31.09
N PHE A 204 -2.25 -17.76 30.47
CA PHE A 204 -3.16 -18.47 29.57
C PHE A 204 -3.57 -17.58 28.39
N GLY A 205 -3.56 -18.14 27.17
CA GLY A 205 -3.86 -17.41 25.93
C GLY A 205 -2.63 -16.83 25.23
N ASN A 206 -2.84 -15.91 24.27
CA ASN A 206 -1.75 -15.24 23.55
C ASN A 206 -1.24 -14.03 24.38
N PRO A 207 0.04 -14.00 24.81
CA PRO A 207 0.60 -12.87 25.55
C PRO A 207 0.95 -11.67 24.67
N GLU A 208 0.95 -11.81 23.35
CA GLU A 208 1.35 -10.77 22.41
C GLU A 208 0.35 -9.59 22.39
N VAL A 209 0.91 -8.38 22.49
CA VAL A 209 0.19 -7.11 22.41
C VAL A 209 0.94 -6.14 21.48
N THR A 210 0.23 -5.15 20.96
CA THR A 210 0.81 -4.08 20.15
C THR A 210 1.03 -2.83 21.01
N THR A 211 2.01 -2.01 20.64
CA THR A 211 2.29 -0.75 21.35
C THR A 211 1.25 0.33 21.07
N GLY A 212 1.27 1.44 21.81
CA GLY A 212 0.32 2.56 21.63
C GLY A 212 -1.06 2.37 22.27
N GLY A 213 -1.22 1.37 23.15
CA GLY A 213 -2.48 1.09 23.83
C GLY A 213 -3.52 0.41 22.93
N ARG A 214 -4.82 0.59 23.24
CA ARG A 214 -5.92 -0.10 22.54
C ARG A 214 -6.56 0.71 21.42
N ALA A 215 -6.33 2.02 21.37
CA ALA A 215 -7.05 2.93 20.47
C ALA A 215 -6.89 2.51 19.00
N LEU A 216 -5.67 2.27 18.54
CA LEU A 216 -5.39 1.88 17.16
C LEU A 216 -6.18 0.63 16.76
N LYS A 217 -6.24 -0.38 17.65
CA LYS A 217 -7.03 -1.60 17.41
C LYS A 217 -8.49 -1.32 17.08
N PHE A 218 -9.10 -0.29 17.67
CA PHE A 218 -10.51 0.07 17.44
C PHE A 218 -10.70 0.94 16.20
N TYR A 219 -9.83 1.94 16.02
CA TYR A 219 -9.90 2.90 14.92
C TYR A 219 -9.52 2.27 13.57
N SER A 220 -8.53 1.37 13.52
CA SER A 220 -8.14 0.69 12.29
C SER A 220 -9.31 -0.04 11.65
N SER A 221 -9.50 0.17 10.35
CA SER A 221 -10.46 -0.59 9.54
C SER A 221 -9.91 -1.95 9.16
N ILE A 222 -8.60 -2.02 8.93
CA ILE A 222 -7.88 -3.25 8.62
C ILE A 222 -6.73 -3.41 9.61
N ARG A 223 -6.52 -4.64 10.10
CA ARG A 223 -5.33 -5.00 10.87
C ARG A 223 -4.71 -6.25 10.25
N MET A 224 -3.42 -6.18 9.98
CA MET A 224 -2.62 -7.24 9.35
C MET A 224 -1.52 -7.71 10.31
N ASP A 225 -1.49 -9.00 10.61
CA ASP A 225 -0.42 -9.68 11.35
C ASP A 225 0.55 -10.30 10.34
N VAL A 226 1.75 -9.73 10.23
CA VAL A 226 2.79 -10.11 9.25
C VAL A 226 3.84 -10.93 9.95
N ARG A 227 4.05 -12.18 9.50
CA ARG A 227 5.04 -13.11 10.07
C ARG A 227 5.87 -13.77 8.99
N ARG A 228 7.18 -13.88 9.22
CA ARG A 228 8.03 -14.81 8.49
C ARG A 228 7.67 -16.25 8.91
N ILE A 229 7.38 -17.10 7.95
CA ILE A 229 7.07 -18.53 8.18
C ILE A 229 8.19 -19.45 7.72
N GLU A 230 8.99 -19.05 6.72
CA GLU A 230 10.11 -19.84 6.21
C GLU A 230 11.22 -18.93 5.69
N THR A 231 12.46 -19.41 5.75
CA THR A 231 13.63 -18.76 5.13
C THR A 231 13.93 -19.44 3.79
N LEU A 232 13.94 -18.66 2.71
CA LEU A 232 14.15 -19.18 1.36
C LEU A 232 15.65 -19.29 1.08
N LYS A 233 16.07 -20.45 0.58
CA LYS A 233 17.47 -20.72 0.22
C LYS A 233 17.61 -21.18 -1.23
N GLN A 234 18.63 -20.69 -1.91
CA GLN A 234 19.01 -21.13 -3.26
C GLN A 234 20.52 -21.36 -3.30
N GLY A 235 20.96 -22.55 -3.71
CA GLY A 235 22.38 -22.90 -3.73
C GLY A 235 23.09 -22.86 -2.38
N GLY A 236 22.35 -22.88 -1.26
CA GLY A 236 22.88 -22.76 0.10
C GLY A 236 22.84 -21.34 0.69
N GLU A 237 22.67 -20.31 -0.15
CA GLU A 237 22.54 -18.91 0.28
C GLU A 237 21.11 -18.56 0.64
N ILE A 238 20.93 -17.67 1.62
CA ILE A 238 19.62 -17.14 2.00
C ILE A 238 19.25 -16.01 1.06
N VAL A 239 18.19 -16.20 0.26
CA VAL A 239 17.78 -15.26 -0.79
C VAL A 239 16.52 -14.46 -0.44
N GLY A 240 15.80 -14.86 0.60
CA GLY A 240 14.58 -14.18 1.02
C GLY A 240 13.82 -14.93 2.10
N ASN A 241 12.58 -14.52 2.32
CA ASN A 241 11.69 -15.09 3.33
C ASN A 241 10.31 -15.38 2.72
N ARG A 242 9.72 -16.51 3.08
CA ARG A 242 8.28 -16.73 2.92
C ARG A 242 7.56 -16.00 4.06
N VAL A 243 6.63 -15.14 3.71
CA VAL A 243 5.87 -14.32 4.65
C VAL A 243 4.39 -14.69 4.56
N ARG A 244 3.75 -14.77 5.73
CA ARG A 244 2.31 -14.90 5.87
C ARG A 244 1.74 -13.61 6.46
N VAL A 245 0.70 -13.10 5.82
CA VAL A 245 -0.08 -11.96 6.31
C VAL A 245 -1.48 -12.45 6.67
N LYS A 246 -1.84 -12.34 7.95
CA LYS A 246 -3.19 -12.67 8.43
C LYS A 246 -4.00 -11.40 8.68
N ILE A 247 -5.19 -11.34 8.11
CA ILE A 247 -6.09 -10.19 8.27
C ILE A 247 -6.91 -10.40 9.54
N VAL A 248 -6.38 -9.98 10.68
CA VAL A 248 -7.02 -10.18 11.99
C VAL A 248 -8.23 -9.26 12.23
N LYS A 249 -8.36 -8.20 11.44
CA LYS A 249 -9.53 -7.32 11.43
C LYS A 249 -9.75 -6.80 10.02
N ASN A 250 -11.01 -6.83 9.58
CA ASN A 250 -11.45 -6.26 8.32
C ASN A 250 -12.87 -5.71 8.51
N LYS A 251 -13.05 -4.39 8.29
CA LYS A 251 -14.37 -3.73 8.37
C LYS A 251 -15.07 -3.60 7.02
N ILE A 252 -14.41 -3.96 5.92
CA ILE A 252 -14.91 -3.74 4.56
C ILE A 252 -15.23 -5.06 3.84
N ALA A 253 -14.63 -6.17 4.29
CA ALA A 253 -14.89 -7.52 3.80
C ALA A 253 -14.70 -8.54 4.94
N PRO A 254 -15.03 -9.84 4.74
CA PRO A 254 -14.84 -10.86 5.77
C PRO A 254 -13.39 -10.94 6.29
N PRO A 255 -13.17 -10.90 7.62
CA PRO A 255 -11.84 -11.01 8.21
C PRO A 255 -11.31 -12.46 8.23
N PHE A 256 -10.10 -12.63 8.76
CA PHE A 256 -9.42 -13.90 9.05
C PHE A 256 -8.92 -14.69 7.84
N LYS A 257 -8.97 -14.10 6.64
CA LYS A 257 -8.23 -14.59 5.48
C LYS A 257 -6.73 -14.40 5.68
N GLU A 258 -5.95 -15.24 5.02
CA GLU A 258 -4.49 -15.26 5.05
C GLU A 258 -3.95 -15.18 3.61
N ALA A 259 -2.86 -14.44 3.44
CA ALA A 259 -2.09 -14.36 2.22
C ALA A 259 -0.66 -14.85 2.50
N GLU A 260 -0.05 -15.51 1.53
CA GLU A 260 1.33 -15.96 1.61
C GLU A 260 2.06 -15.63 0.33
N PHE A 261 3.23 -15.02 0.48
CA PHE A 261 4.07 -14.62 -0.64
C PHE A 261 5.54 -14.57 -0.20
N ASP A 262 6.43 -14.52 -1.18
CA ASP A 262 7.87 -14.44 -0.94
C ASP A 262 8.31 -12.98 -0.93
N ILE A 263 9.11 -12.61 0.08
CA ILE A 263 9.87 -11.35 0.09
C ILE A 263 11.32 -11.69 -0.20
N MET A 264 11.80 -11.29 -1.38
CA MET A 264 13.16 -11.49 -1.85
C MET A 264 14.05 -10.32 -1.40
N PHE A 265 15.25 -10.60 -0.91
CA PHE A 265 16.16 -9.55 -0.46
C PHE A 265 16.57 -8.65 -1.63
N GLY A 266 16.53 -7.33 -1.39
CA GLY A 266 16.81 -6.31 -2.40
C GLY A 266 15.75 -6.12 -3.50
N GLN A 267 14.73 -6.98 -3.59
CA GLN A 267 13.71 -6.92 -4.65
C GLN A 267 12.28 -6.74 -4.12
N GLY A 268 12.02 -7.07 -2.85
CA GLY A 268 10.68 -6.95 -2.26
C GLY A 268 9.80 -8.17 -2.53
N ILE A 269 8.48 -7.96 -2.58
CA ILE A 269 7.50 -9.01 -2.83
C ILE A 269 7.68 -9.55 -4.26
N SER A 270 7.88 -10.87 -4.37
CA SER A 270 8.00 -11.57 -5.65
C SER A 270 6.63 -11.72 -6.31
N ARG A 271 6.27 -10.79 -7.22
CA ARG A 271 5.00 -10.79 -7.96
C ARG A 271 4.77 -12.09 -8.74
N GLU A 272 5.79 -12.61 -9.41
CA GLU A 272 5.71 -13.84 -10.21
C GLU A 272 5.40 -15.06 -9.34
N GLY A 273 6.08 -15.15 -8.20
CA GLY A 273 5.85 -16.20 -7.21
C GLY A 273 4.45 -16.15 -6.61
N ASP A 274 3.95 -14.95 -6.32
CA ASP A 274 2.61 -14.72 -5.77
C ASP A 274 1.51 -15.15 -6.77
N ILE A 275 1.62 -14.70 -8.03
CA ILE A 275 0.68 -15.07 -9.09
C ILE A 275 0.72 -16.57 -9.37
N LEU A 276 1.92 -17.17 -9.45
CA LEU A 276 2.07 -18.60 -9.71
C LEU A 276 1.39 -19.44 -8.62
N ASP A 277 1.62 -19.11 -7.35
CA ASP A 277 1.04 -19.86 -6.23
C ASP A 277 -0.49 -19.77 -6.23
N LEU A 278 -1.05 -18.58 -6.52
CA LEU A 278 -2.49 -18.41 -6.70
C LEU A 278 -3.03 -19.14 -7.91
N ALA A 279 -2.33 -19.10 -9.05
CA ALA A 279 -2.76 -19.77 -10.27
C ALA A 279 -2.82 -21.30 -10.09
N VAL A 280 -1.86 -21.86 -9.35
CA VAL A 280 -1.84 -23.29 -8.99
C VAL A 280 -2.97 -23.63 -8.03
N LYS A 281 -3.16 -22.82 -6.98
CA LYS A 281 -4.27 -22.98 -6.03
C LYS A 281 -5.63 -22.92 -6.71
N ASN A 282 -5.72 -22.19 -7.81
CA ASN A 282 -6.95 -22.00 -8.58
C ASN A 282 -7.07 -22.90 -9.80
N GLU A 283 -6.18 -23.89 -9.97
CA GLU A 283 -6.20 -24.85 -11.08
C GLU A 283 -6.08 -24.19 -12.46
N ILE A 284 -5.55 -22.97 -12.53
CA ILE A 284 -5.22 -22.26 -13.79
C ILE A 284 -3.88 -22.78 -14.32
N VAL A 285 -2.91 -22.98 -13.42
CA VAL A 285 -1.63 -23.63 -13.72
C VAL A 285 -1.65 -25.03 -13.11
N ASN A 286 -1.43 -26.05 -13.94
CA ASN A 286 -1.42 -27.43 -13.52
C ASN A 286 -0.04 -27.82 -12.97
N LYS A 287 -0.03 -28.44 -11.78
CA LYS A 287 1.17 -28.98 -11.17
C LYS A 287 1.14 -30.51 -11.20
N SER A 288 2.04 -31.13 -11.97
CA SER A 288 2.19 -32.58 -12.06
C SER A 288 3.55 -33.01 -11.50
N GLY A 289 3.57 -33.44 -10.25
CA GLY A 289 4.80 -33.70 -9.51
C GLY A 289 5.63 -32.43 -9.36
N ALA A 290 6.83 -32.41 -9.96
CA ALA A 290 7.70 -31.23 -9.99
C ALA A 290 7.41 -30.28 -11.17
N TRP A 291 6.62 -30.68 -12.16
CA TRP A 291 6.39 -29.88 -13.37
C TRP A 291 5.19 -28.95 -13.22
N PHE A 292 5.34 -27.72 -13.71
CA PHE A 292 4.28 -26.73 -13.86
C PHE A 292 3.94 -26.59 -15.34
N ALA A 293 2.65 -26.57 -15.67
CA ALA A 293 2.16 -26.43 -17.02
C ALA A 293 0.97 -25.46 -17.09
N TYR A 294 0.95 -24.62 -18.12
CA TYR A 294 -0.13 -23.70 -18.43
C TYR A 294 -0.65 -24.00 -19.84
N ASN A 295 -1.96 -24.16 -20.00
CA ASN A 295 -2.59 -24.54 -21.28
C ASN A 295 -1.94 -25.75 -21.98
N GLY A 296 -1.48 -26.74 -21.20
CA GLY A 296 -0.79 -27.94 -21.70
C GLY A 296 0.70 -27.75 -22.02
N ILE A 297 1.21 -26.53 -22.02
CA ILE A 297 2.62 -26.20 -22.24
C ILE A 297 3.37 -26.25 -20.91
N LYS A 298 4.49 -26.99 -20.85
CA LYS A 298 5.35 -27.04 -19.67
C LYS A 298 6.09 -25.71 -19.53
N ILE A 299 5.82 -24.98 -18.45
CA ILE A 299 6.43 -23.68 -18.16
C ILE A 299 7.66 -23.77 -17.26
N GLY A 300 7.83 -24.88 -16.53
CA GLY A 300 9.04 -25.09 -15.73
C GLY A 300 9.02 -26.36 -14.88
N GLN A 301 10.22 -26.87 -14.59
CA GLN A 301 10.43 -27.94 -13.60
C GLN A 301 10.86 -27.32 -12.27
N GLY A 302 10.01 -27.39 -11.25
CA GLY A 302 10.18 -26.72 -9.97
C GLY A 302 9.64 -25.28 -9.98
N ARG A 303 9.29 -24.79 -8.79
CA ARG A 303 8.67 -23.47 -8.58
C ARG A 303 9.54 -22.33 -9.07
N GLU A 304 10.86 -22.41 -8.84
CA GLU A 304 11.78 -21.33 -9.22
C GLU A 304 11.93 -21.19 -10.74
N ASN A 305 12.02 -22.30 -11.47
CA ASN A 305 12.08 -22.25 -12.93
C ASN A 305 10.78 -21.73 -13.55
N ALA A 306 9.63 -22.07 -12.96
CA ALA A 306 8.34 -21.52 -13.39
C ALA A 306 8.25 -20.00 -13.13
N LYS A 307 8.77 -19.50 -12.00
CA LYS A 307 8.88 -18.05 -11.74
C LYS A 307 9.75 -17.35 -12.79
N ILE A 308 10.92 -17.92 -13.10
CA ILE A 308 11.83 -17.38 -14.13
C ILE A 308 11.13 -17.34 -15.50
N TYR A 309 10.37 -18.39 -15.85
CA TYR A 309 9.59 -18.41 -17.08
C TYR A 309 8.56 -17.27 -17.12
N LEU A 310 7.77 -17.08 -16.07
CA LEU A 310 6.78 -15.99 -16.02
C LEU A 310 7.44 -14.60 -16.11
N LYS A 311 8.58 -14.42 -15.42
CA LYS A 311 9.36 -13.19 -15.50
C LYS A 311 9.83 -12.88 -16.93
N ASN A 312 10.22 -13.91 -17.67
CA ASN A 312 10.68 -13.79 -19.06
C ASN A 312 9.54 -13.74 -20.10
N ASN A 313 8.29 -14.01 -19.70
CA ASN A 313 7.11 -14.00 -20.58
C ASN A 313 6.00 -13.13 -19.96
N PRO A 314 6.13 -11.79 -19.98
CA PRO A 314 5.17 -10.87 -19.36
C PRO A 314 3.74 -11.01 -19.87
N GLU A 315 3.54 -11.30 -21.16
CA GLU A 315 2.21 -11.50 -21.75
C GLU A 315 1.47 -12.68 -21.09
N THR A 316 2.16 -13.81 -20.94
CA THR A 316 1.60 -15.00 -20.27
C THR A 316 1.36 -14.74 -18.78
N MET A 317 2.24 -13.98 -18.13
CA MET A 317 2.06 -13.59 -16.73
C MET A 317 0.82 -12.71 -16.55
N ALA A 318 0.61 -11.73 -17.44
CA ALA A 318 -0.56 -10.85 -17.42
C ALA A 318 -1.86 -11.62 -17.70
N GLU A 319 -1.85 -12.56 -18.64
CA GLU A 319 -2.97 -13.46 -18.93
C GLU A 319 -3.35 -14.29 -17.69
N ILE A 320 -2.36 -14.94 -17.04
CA ILE A 320 -2.59 -15.73 -15.84
C ILE A 320 -3.09 -14.85 -14.69
N GLU A 321 -2.50 -13.67 -14.48
CA GLU A 321 -2.95 -12.73 -13.46
C GLU A 321 -4.41 -12.32 -13.67
N LYS A 322 -4.79 -12.01 -14.91
CA LYS A 322 -6.16 -11.64 -15.27
C LYS A 322 -7.13 -12.77 -14.93
N LEU A 323 -6.82 -14.01 -15.32
CA LEU A 323 -7.65 -15.19 -14.99
C LEU A 323 -7.78 -15.40 -13.47
N VAL A 324 -6.71 -15.16 -12.72
CA VAL A 324 -6.76 -15.22 -11.25
C VAL A 324 -7.68 -14.13 -10.70
N ARG A 325 -7.56 -12.88 -11.18
CA ARG A 325 -8.40 -11.75 -10.75
C ARG A 325 -9.88 -11.97 -11.06
N GLU A 326 -10.20 -12.46 -12.25
CA GLU A 326 -11.58 -12.79 -12.68
C GLU A 326 -12.22 -13.81 -11.73
N LYS A 327 -11.47 -14.84 -11.32
CA LYS A 327 -11.96 -15.87 -10.39
C LYS A 327 -12.34 -15.32 -9.01
N TYR A 328 -11.75 -14.20 -8.60
CA TYR A 328 -12.05 -13.52 -7.34
C TYR A 328 -12.98 -12.29 -7.52
N GLY A 329 -13.47 -12.02 -8.73
CA GLY A 329 -14.38 -10.92 -9.02
C GLY A 329 -13.73 -9.54 -9.00
N PHE A 330 -12.42 -9.45 -9.26
CA PHE A 330 -11.70 -8.18 -9.38
C PHE A 330 -11.62 -7.72 -10.83
N ASP A 331 -12.76 -7.54 -11.50
CA ASP A 331 -12.79 -7.05 -12.87
C ASP A 331 -12.56 -5.53 -12.90
N GLY A 332 -11.50 -5.09 -13.59
CA GLY A 332 -11.37 -3.71 -14.08
C GLY A 332 -10.31 -2.79 -13.46
N ALA A 333 -9.53 -3.21 -12.47
CA ALA A 333 -8.51 -2.33 -11.87
C ALA A 333 -7.13 -2.35 -12.59
N ALA A 334 -6.82 -3.39 -13.37
CA ALA A 334 -5.51 -3.57 -14.01
C ALA A 334 -5.51 -3.36 -15.55
N ALA A 335 -6.68 -3.42 -16.21
CA ALA A 335 -6.74 -3.30 -17.67
C ALA A 335 -6.45 -1.87 -18.20
N ALA A 336 -6.29 -0.89 -17.30
CA ALA A 336 -5.90 0.47 -17.65
C ALA A 336 -4.37 0.69 -17.70
N ASP A 337 -3.58 -0.30 -17.26
CA ASP A 337 -2.14 -0.15 -17.03
C ASP A 337 -1.30 -0.51 -18.27
N ASP A 338 -1.66 -1.52 -19.06
CA ASP A 338 -0.87 -1.89 -20.26
C ASP A 338 -1.08 -0.96 -21.47
N GLU A 339 -2.27 -0.37 -21.66
CA GLU A 339 -2.53 0.53 -22.80
C GLU A 339 -1.79 1.87 -22.71
N LYS A 340 -1.31 2.27 -21.53
CA LYS A 340 -0.61 3.55 -21.33
C LYS A 340 0.89 3.44 -21.56
N GLU A 341 1.49 2.28 -21.32
CA GLU A 341 2.92 2.05 -21.61
C GLU A 341 3.17 1.96 -23.12
N ASP A 342 2.28 1.29 -23.86
CA ASP A 342 2.41 1.12 -25.32
C ASP A 342 2.32 2.45 -26.08
N LYS A 343 1.47 3.39 -25.63
CA LYS A 343 1.31 4.72 -26.24
C LYS A 343 2.48 5.68 -25.95
N LYS A 344 3.28 5.43 -24.90
CA LYS A 344 4.50 6.22 -24.62
C LYS A 344 5.70 5.71 -25.42
N ALA A 345 5.78 4.41 -25.66
CA ALA A 345 6.83 3.80 -26.49
C ALA A 345 6.71 4.19 -27.98
N THR A 346 5.49 4.32 -28.52
CA THR A 346 5.30 4.69 -29.95
C THR A 346 5.56 6.17 -30.24
N LYS A 347 5.41 7.08 -29.26
CA LYS A 347 5.66 8.52 -29.47
C LYS A 347 7.13 8.93 -29.36
N SER A 348 7.98 8.15 -28.69
CA SER A 348 9.41 8.50 -28.56
C SER A 348 10.25 8.07 -29.78
N SER A 349 9.77 7.10 -30.58
CA SER A 349 10.48 6.60 -31.76
C SER A 349 10.20 7.40 -33.04
N THR A 350 9.15 8.21 -33.09
CA THR A 350 8.79 9.05 -34.25
C THR A 350 9.40 10.46 -34.22
N ALA A 351 9.92 10.92 -33.08
CA ALA A 351 10.42 12.30 -32.92
C ALA A 351 11.93 12.48 -33.19
N LYS A 352 12.66 11.43 -33.63
CA LYS A 352 14.13 11.48 -33.82
C LYS A 352 14.63 11.30 -35.26
N LYS A 353 13.76 11.38 -36.28
CA LYS A 353 14.17 11.22 -37.69
C LYS A 353 14.14 12.47 -38.56
N ASP A 354 13.70 13.62 -38.07
CA ASP A 354 13.66 14.87 -38.85
C ASP A 354 14.53 15.96 -38.23
N ALA A 355 15.86 15.82 -38.32
CA ALA A 355 16.80 16.92 -38.05
C ALA A 355 18.20 16.67 -38.63
N VAL A 356 18.32 16.42 -39.95
CA VAL A 356 19.57 16.71 -40.69
C VAL A 356 19.22 17.15 -42.12
N LYS A 357 19.26 18.45 -42.39
CA LYS A 357 19.41 19.07 -43.72
C LYS A 357 20.33 20.27 -43.53
N GLU A 358 21.59 20.12 -43.95
CA GLU A 358 22.14 20.71 -45.19
C GLU A 358 22.28 22.23 -45.10
N GLU A 359 23.44 22.69 -44.62
CA GLU A 359 23.99 24.00 -44.97
C GLU A 359 24.97 23.81 -46.13
N THR A 360 24.68 24.47 -47.26
CA THR A 360 25.59 24.62 -48.41
C THR A 360 26.34 25.95 -48.29
N PRO A 361 27.60 26.05 -48.74
CA PRO A 361 28.43 27.23 -48.53
C PRO A 361 28.17 28.30 -49.60
N ALA A 362 28.10 29.56 -49.17
CA ALA A 362 28.12 30.72 -50.06
C ALA A 362 29.58 31.06 -50.44
N ALA A 363 29.81 31.20 -51.74
CA ALA A 363 31.05 31.68 -52.33
C ALA A 363 31.10 33.22 -52.27
N ASP A 364 32.27 33.78 -51.95
CA ASP A 364 32.62 35.17 -52.25
C ASP A 364 33.73 35.19 -53.33
N PRO A 365 33.67 36.13 -54.29
CA PRO A 365 34.67 36.29 -55.33
C PRO A 365 35.70 37.40 -55.01
N ASP A 366 36.89 37.22 -55.60
CA ASP A 366 37.90 38.21 -55.97
C ASP A 366 38.63 39.06 -54.91
N GLY A 367 39.97 39.06 -55.04
CA GLY A 367 40.73 40.32 -55.01
C GLY A 367 42.05 40.36 -54.24
N SER A 368 43.14 40.03 -54.94
CA SER A 368 44.44 40.76 -54.99
C SER A 368 45.36 40.92 -53.76
N GLY A 369 46.67 40.72 -54.01
CA GLY A 369 47.81 41.36 -53.32
C GLY A 369 48.72 40.35 -52.60
N ASP A 370 49.76 39.83 -53.24
CA ASP A 370 51.13 40.38 -53.44
C ASP A 370 52.15 39.91 -52.38
N GLU A 371 53.20 39.29 -52.92
CA GLU A 371 54.63 39.26 -52.53
C GLU A 371 55.04 39.39 -51.04
N ALA A 372 55.66 38.33 -50.50
CA ALA A 372 57.12 38.23 -50.24
C ALA A 372 57.44 37.09 -49.25
#